data_AF-A0A2N0WBR3-F1
#
_entry.id   AF-A0A2N0WBR3-F1
#
_cell.length_a   1.000
_cell.length_b   1.000
_cell.length_c   1.000
_cell.angle_alpha   90.00
_cell.angle_beta   90.00
_cell.angle_gamma   90.00
#
_symmetry.space_group_name_H-M   'P 1'
#
loop_
_entity.id
_entity.type
_entity.pdbx_description
1 polymer ?
#
loop_
_entity_poly.entity_id
_entity_poly.type
_entity_poly.pdbx_seq_one_letter_code
_entity_poly.pdbx_strand_id
1 'polypeptide(L)'
;MNDFDFAKGFDIFKALTPFILALIVYLVWHKQKEKEVIAIEAKNSMITLNEILALIDDVFSLFKGSDLNKLNEDEKKTLKNNIKQKFEVLNLKKNNLLYSMIFIADAKADKDFHNLIFAKDRKLMLDLFNLGRIMTLSLNKMNHTEESLEELNIKIYSYRSSIVESIHSTKKNLVGYALYRK
;
A
#
# COMPACT_ATOMS: atom_id res chain seq x y z
N MET A 1 -62.54 -21.85 22.53
CA MET A 1 -61.20 -22.31 22.08
C MET A 1 -60.56 -21.15 21.34
N ASN A 2 -59.47 -20.63 21.92
CA ASN A 2 -58.52 -19.61 21.41
C ASN A 2 -58.23 -18.49 22.43
N ASP A 3 -58.18 -18.81 23.73
CA ASP A 3 -57.28 -18.10 24.64
C ASP A 3 -55.89 -18.70 24.44
N PHE A 4 -55.23 -18.29 23.35
CA PHE A 4 -53.80 -18.51 23.25
C PHE A 4 -53.18 -17.73 24.39
N ASP A 5 -52.75 -18.44 25.43
CA ASP A 5 -52.27 -17.96 26.72
C ASP A 5 -51.27 -16.81 26.55
N PHE A 6 -51.77 -15.58 26.55
CA PHE A 6 -50.95 -14.37 26.46
C PHE A 6 -49.96 -14.31 27.63
N ALA A 7 -50.37 -14.83 28.79
CA ALA A 7 -49.52 -15.00 29.97
C ALA A 7 -48.35 -15.97 29.73
N LYS A 8 -48.60 -17.16 29.16
CA LYS A 8 -47.52 -18.12 28.83
C LYS A 8 -46.61 -17.59 27.72
N GLY A 9 -47.16 -16.88 26.74
CA GLY A 9 -46.37 -16.20 25.70
C GLY A 9 -45.42 -15.14 26.27
N PHE A 10 -45.88 -14.37 27.26
CA PHE A 10 -45.07 -13.35 27.93
C PHE A 10 -43.94 -13.94 28.78
N ASP A 11 -44.19 -15.05 29.49
CA ASP A 11 -43.16 -15.74 30.27
C ASP A 11 -42.10 -16.41 29.39
N ILE A 12 -42.49 -16.98 28.25
CA ILE A 12 -41.55 -17.49 27.23
C ILE A 12 -40.71 -16.34 26.66
N PHE A 13 -41.29 -15.17 26.38
CA PHE A 13 -40.55 -14.01 25.89
C PHE A 13 -39.51 -13.50 26.90
N LYS A 14 -39.86 -13.44 28.19
CA LYS A 14 -38.92 -13.11 29.28
C LYS A 14 -37.77 -14.12 29.34
N ALA A 15 -38.07 -15.42 29.23
CA ALA A 15 -37.04 -16.47 29.23
C ALA A 15 -36.11 -16.37 28.00
N LEU A 16 -36.62 -15.92 26.86
CA LEU A 16 -35.84 -15.70 25.63
C LEU A 16 -35.06 -14.38 25.60
N THR A 17 -35.44 -13.40 26.43
CA THR A 17 -34.84 -12.05 26.43
C THR A 17 -33.31 -12.07 26.56
N PRO A 18 -32.68 -12.86 27.45
CA PRO A 18 -31.22 -12.95 27.53
C PRO A 18 -30.57 -13.46 26.24
N PHE A 19 -31.21 -14.42 25.56
CA PHE A 19 -30.70 -14.99 24.30
C PHE A 19 -30.80 -13.99 23.15
N ILE A 20 -31.92 -13.26 23.07
CA ILE A 20 -32.12 -12.19 22.09
C ILE A 20 -31.10 -11.07 22.30
N LEU A 21 -30.90 -10.65 23.56
CA LEU A 21 -29.89 -9.63 23.91
C LEU A 21 -28.47 -10.10 23.56
N ALA A 22 -28.11 -11.34 23.90
CA ALA A 22 -26.81 -11.91 23.58
C ALA A 22 -26.57 -11.93 22.06
N LEU A 23 -27.57 -12.32 21.27
CA LEU A 23 -27.49 -12.31 19.81
C LEU A 23 -27.28 -10.89 19.26
N ILE A 24 -28.03 -9.90 19.76
CA ILE A 24 -27.87 -8.50 19.35
C ILE A 24 -26.46 -7.99 19.68
N VAL A 25 -25.99 -8.22 20.90
CA VAL A 25 -24.64 -7.83 21.34
C VAL A 25 -23.58 -8.48 20.46
N TYR A 26 -23.72 -9.78 20.18
CA TYR A 26 -22.81 -10.52 19.30
C TYR A 26 -22.74 -9.91 17.89
N LEU A 27 -23.89 -9.64 17.27
CA LEU A 27 -23.96 -9.06 15.93
C LEU A 27 -23.37 -7.64 15.87
N VAL A 28 -23.67 -6.80 16.88
CA VAL A 28 -23.13 -5.45 16.98
C VAL A 28 -21.61 -5.49 17.18
N TRP A 29 -21.13 -6.35 18.06
CA TRP A 29 -19.71 -6.48 18.36
C TRP A 29 -18.91 -6.95 17.15
N HIS A 30 -19.39 -7.98 16.43
CA HIS A 30 -18.72 -8.46 15.21
C HIS A 30 -18.61 -7.36 14.15
N LYS A 31 -19.69 -6.59 13.91
CA LYS A 31 -19.65 -5.46 12.97
C LYS A 31 -18.69 -4.36 13.41
N GLN A 32 -18.61 -4.07 14.71
CA GLN A 32 -17.64 -3.08 15.22
C GLN A 32 -16.20 -3.56 15.02
N LYS A 33 -15.92 -4.85 15.27
CA LYS A 33 -14.59 -5.42 15.10
C LYS A 33 -14.14 -5.47 13.65
N GLU A 34 -15.04 -5.81 12.73
CA GLU A 34 -14.76 -5.76 11.29
C GLU A 34 -14.32 -4.35 10.86
N LYS A 35 -15.06 -3.31 11.28
CA LYS A 35 -14.72 -1.90 10.99
C LYS A 35 -13.36 -1.51 11.56
N GLU A 36 -13.08 -1.92 12.79
CA GLU A 36 -11.80 -1.65 13.47
C GLU A 36 -10.62 -2.26 12.70
N VAL A 37 -10.74 -3.53 12.29
CA VAL A 37 -9.70 -4.22 11.54
C VAL A 37 -9.45 -3.54 10.18
N ILE A 38 -10.50 -3.19 9.44
CA ILE A 38 -10.35 -2.46 8.16
C ILE A 38 -9.64 -1.11 8.36
N ALA A 39 -10.02 -0.36 9.39
CA ALA A 39 -9.42 0.94 9.67
C ALA A 39 -7.95 0.83 10.11
N ILE A 40 -7.60 -0.21 10.87
CA ILE A 40 -6.21 -0.50 11.25
C ILE A 40 -5.41 -0.88 10.01
N GLU A 41 -5.94 -1.76 9.17
CA GLU A 41 -5.24 -2.23 7.96
C GLU A 41 -5.00 -1.09 6.98
N ALA A 42 -5.97 -0.19 6.81
CA ALA A 42 -5.81 1.02 5.99
C ALA A 42 -4.71 1.96 6.53
N LYS A 43 -4.59 2.09 7.86
CA LYS A 43 -3.51 2.87 8.48
C LYS A 43 -2.15 2.21 8.28
N ASN A 44 -2.06 0.90 8.43
CA ASN A 44 -0.82 0.15 8.18
C ASN A 44 -0.39 0.25 6.71
N SER A 45 -1.34 0.19 5.78
CA SER A 45 -1.11 0.47 4.35
C SER A 45 -0.54 1.88 4.12
N MET A 46 -1.08 2.91 4.78
CA MET A 46 -0.55 4.28 4.66
C MET A 46 0.85 4.42 5.24
N ILE A 47 1.17 3.72 6.34
CA ILE A 47 2.52 3.66 6.89
C ILE A 47 3.47 3.01 5.88
N THR A 48 3.09 1.87 5.32
CA THR A 48 3.86 1.18 4.26
C THR A 48 4.14 2.09 3.07
N LEU A 49 3.15 2.90 2.66
CA LEU A 49 3.33 3.90 1.59
C LEU A 49 4.34 5.01 1.95
N ASN A 50 4.40 5.43 3.23
CA ASN A 50 5.43 6.36 3.69
C ASN A 50 6.82 5.72 3.66
N GLU A 51 6.93 4.46 4.07
CA GLU A 51 8.19 3.73 4.04
C GLU A 51 8.70 3.53 2.61
N ILE A 52 7.79 3.28 1.65
CA ILE A 52 8.13 3.21 0.22
C ILE A 52 8.67 4.56 -0.26
N LEU A 53 8.03 5.69 0.10
CA LEU A 53 8.55 7.02 -0.25
C LEU A 53 9.94 7.26 0.32
N ALA A 54 10.15 6.94 1.61
CA ALA A 54 11.45 7.10 2.26
C ALA A 54 12.53 6.26 1.56
N LEU A 55 12.22 5.01 1.20
CA LEU A 55 13.14 4.14 0.47
C LEU A 55 13.46 4.67 -0.94
N ILE A 56 12.49 5.28 -1.62
CA ILE A 56 12.74 5.92 -2.93
C ILE A 56 13.66 7.13 -2.75
N ASP A 57 13.41 7.97 -1.76
CA ASP A 57 14.26 9.13 -1.47
C ASP A 57 15.68 8.72 -1.06
N ASP A 58 15.83 7.61 -0.33
CA ASP A 58 17.12 6.97 -0.05
C ASP A 58 17.84 6.50 -1.32
N VAL A 59 17.13 5.85 -2.24
CA VAL A 59 17.72 5.41 -3.52
C VAL A 59 18.18 6.63 -4.33
N PHE A 60 17.37 7.69 -4.33
CA PHE A 60 17.69 8.94 -5.00
C PHE A 60 18.86 9.69 -4.38
N SER A 61 18.96 9.72 -3.05
CA SER A 61 20.06 10.37 -2.35
C SER A 61 21.37 9.64 -2.59
N LEU A 62 21.36 8.31 -2.59
CA LEU A 62 22.51 7.49 -2.99
C LEU A 62 22.93 7.79 -4.42
N PHE A 63 21.98 7.92 -5.34
CA PHE A 63 22.26 8.16 -6.76
C PHE A 63 22.79 9.58 -7.02
N LYS A 64 22.25 10.61 -6.36
CA LYS A 64 22.64 12.02 -6.53
C LYS A 64 23.89 12.40 -5.73
N GLY A 65 24.09 11.80 -4.56
CA GLY A 65 25.22 12.10 -3.67
C GLY A 65 26.54 11.50 -4.13
N SER A 66 26.50 10.50 -5.00
CA SER A 66 27.68 10.01 -5.70
C SER A 66 27.98 10.91 -6.89
N ASP A 67 29.17 11.54 -6.90
CA ASP A 67 29.73 12.11 -8.12
C ASP A 67 30.11 10.96 -9.06
N LEU A 68 29.12 10.50 -9.83
CA LEU A 68 29.15 9.23 -10.57
C LEU A 68 30.39 9.10 -11.47
N ASN A 69 30.91 10.23 -11.95
CA ASN A 69 32.09 10.31 -12.82
C ASN A 69 33.42 10.10 -12.08
N LYS A 70 33.43 10.16 -10.75
CA LYS A 70 34.62 9.99 -9.91
C LYS A 70 34.69 8.61 -9.24
N LEU A 71 33.65 7.80 -9.36
CA LEU A 71 33.63 6.47 -8.76
C LEU A 71 34.55 5.51 -9.51
N ASN A 72 35.36 4.76 -8.78
CA ASN A 72 36.09 3.62 -9.33
C ASN A 72 35.14 2.42 -9.58
N GLU A 73 35.62 1.38 -10.27
CA GLU A 73 34.77 0.23 -10.65
C GLU A 73 34.20 -0.54 -9.44
N ASP A 74 34.97 -0.64 -8.34
CA ASP A 74 34.52 -1.31 -7.11
C ASP A 74 33.43 -0.49 -6.39
N GLU A 75 33.56 0.84 -6.38
CA GLU A 75 32.55 1.76 -5.85
C GLU A 75 31.27 1.72 -6.69
N LYS A 76 31.37 1.69 -8.03
CA LYS A 76 30.22 1.51 -8.92
C LYS A 76 29.50 0.19 -8.68
N LYS A 77 30.26 -0.90 -8.52
CA LYS A 77 29.73 -2.23 -8.18
C LYS A 77 29.01 -2.22 -6.83
N THR A 78 29.59 -1.56 -5.84
CA THR A 78 29.00 -1.42 -4.50
C THR A 78 27.71 -0.60 -4.55
N LEU A 79 27.70 0.54 -5.24
CA LEU A 79 26.51 1.37 -5.43
C LEU A 79 25.39 0.59 -6.15
N LYS A 80 25.73 -0.15 -7.20
CA LYS A 80 24.78 -1.00 -7.93
C LYS A 80 24.15 -2.05 -7.03
N ASN A 81 24.95 -2.71 -6.19
CA ASN A 81 24.45 -3.69 -5.23
C ASN A 81 23.52 -3.03 -4.19
N ASN A 82 23.88 -1.85 -3.67
CA ASN A 82 23.07 -1.11 -2.71
C ASN A 82 21.72 -0.69 -3.31
N ILE A 83 21.72 -0.18 -4.54
CA ILE A 83 20.49 0.16 -5.27
C ILE A 83 19.63 -1.09 -5.46
N LYS A 84 20.22 -2.19 -5.93
CA LYS A 84 19.51 -3.46 -6.13
C LYS A 84 18.85 -3.96 -4.83
N GLN A 85 19.58 -3.97 -3.72
CA GLN A 85 19.05 -4.38 -2.41
C GLN A 85 17.89 -3.50 -1.96
N LYS A 86 17.98 -2.16 -2.13
CA LYS A 86 16.87 -1.26 -1.82
C LYS A 86 15.64 -1.53 -2.69
N PHE A 87 15.81 -1.87 -3.97
CA PHE A 87 14.70 -2.27 -4.85
C PHE A 87 14.07 -3.61 -4.46
N GLU A 88 14.84 -4.56 -3.94
CA GLU A 88 14.30 -5.81 -3.38
C GLU A 88 13.41 -5.54 -2.16
N VAL A 89 13.85 -4.65 -1.24
CA VAL A 89 13.04 -4.22 -0.09
C VAL A 89 11.78 -3.47 -0.54
N LEU A 90 11.90 -2.59 -1.54
CA LEU A 90 10.76 -1.87 -2.13
C LEU A 90 9.72 -2.84 -2.69
N ASN A 91 10.15 -3.88 -3.41
CA ASN A 91 9.25 -4.91 -3.96
C ASN A 91 8.51 -5.68 -2.86
N LEU A 92 9.19 -6.03 -1.77
CA LEU A 92 8.57 -6.70 -0.64
C LEU A 92 7.50 -5.82 0.03
N LYS A 93 7.81 -4.55 0.32
CA LYS A 93 6.85 -3.60 0.89
C LYS A 93 5.66 -3.34 -0.05
N LYS A 94 5.91 -3.25 -1.35
CA LYS A 94 4.85 -3.14 -2.37
C LYS A 94 3.89 -4.33 -2.33
N ASN A 95 4.41 -5.56 -2.24
CA ASN A 95 3.57 -6.75 -2.17
C ASN A 95 2.74 -6.78 -0.89
N ASN A 96 3.32 -6.42 0.25
CA ASN A 96 2.57 -6.31 1.51
C ASN A 96 1.45 -5.27 1.41
N LEU A 97 1.73 -4.13 0.79
CA LEU A 97 0.72 -3.11 0.51
C LEU A 97 -0.40 -3.64 -0.40
N LEU A 98 -0.06 -4.38 -1.46
CA LEU A 98 -1.06 -4.98 -2.35
C LEU A 98 -2.00 -5.92 -1.59
N TYR A 99 -1.46 -6.84 -0.78
CA TYR A 99 -2.28 -7.76 0.02
C TYR A 99 -3.15 -7.02 1.04
N SER A 100 -2.61 -6.01 1.70
CA SER A 100 -3.33 -5.15 2.64
C SER A 100 -4.52 -4.46 1.96
N MET A 101 -4.32 -3.92 0.75
CA MET A 101 -5.40 -3.28 -0.01
C MET A 101 -6.45 -4.27 -0.52
N ILE A 102 -6.05 -5.46 -0.98
CA ILE A 102 -6.98 -6.53 -1.38
C ILE A 102 -7.86 -6.93 -0.21
N PHE A 103 -7.25 -7.16 0.97
CA PHE A 103 -8.00 -7.47 2.18
C PHE A 103 -9.07 -6.41 2.49
N ILE A 104 -8.72 -5.12 2.40
CA ILE A 104 -9.67 -4.02 2.62
C ILE A 104 -10.82 -4.06 1.59
N ALA A 105 -10.50 -4.27 0.32
CA ALA A 105 -11.49 -4.35 -0.75
C ALA A 105 -12.46 -5.52 -0.54
N ASP A 106 -11.94 -6.69 -0.21
CA ASP A 106 -12.72 -7.90 0.04
C ASP A 106 -13.59 -7.76 1.27
N ALA A 107 -13.04 -7.26 2.38
CA ALA A 107 -13.78 -7.01 3.61
C ALA A 107 -14.95 -6.02 3.42
N LYS A 108 -14.82 -5.09 2.46
CA LYS A 108 -15.86 -4.11 2.13
C LYS A 108 -16.76 -4.52 0.97
N ALA A 109 -16.46 -5.64 0.29
CA ALA A 109 -17.05 -6.00 -1.00
C ALA A 109 -16.99 -4.84 -2.02
N ASP A 110 -15.91 -4.05 -1.99
CA ASP A 110 -15.75 -2.82 -2.76
C ASP A 110 -15.08 -3.10 -4.11
N LYS A 111 -15.91 -3.37 -5.12
CA LYS A 111 -15.46 -3.69 -6.48
C LYS A 111 -14.71 -2.55 -7.16
N ASP A 112 -15.08 -1.30 -6.87
CA ASP A 112 -14.44 -0.13 -7.48
C ASP A 112 -13.04 0.04 -6.91
N PHE A 113 -12.89 -0.11 -5.59
CA PHE A 113 -11.58 -0.12 -4.96
C PHE A 113 -10.73 -1.29 -5.42
N HIS A 114 -11.32 -2.48 -5.57
CA HIS A 114 -10.66 -3.64 -6.16
C HIS A 114 -10.07 -3.32 -7.55
N ASN A 115 -10.86 -2.75 -8.46
CA ASN A 115 -10.38 -2.36 -9.80
C ASN A 115 -9.28 -1.28 -9.75
N LEU A 116 -9.42 -0.31 -8.85
CA LEU A 116 -8.42 0.74 -8.64
C LEU A 116 -7.09 0.17 -8.14
N ILE A 117 -7.12 -0.85 -7.28
CA ILE A 117 -5.91 -1.52 -6.77
C ILE A 117 -5.11 -2.11 -7.94
N PHE A 118 -5.73 -2.89 -8.83
CA PHE A 118 -5.01 -3.52 -9.94
C PHE A 118 -4.45 -2.50 -10.94
N ALA A 119 -5.21 -1.44 -11.25
CA ALA A 119 -4.74 -0.39 -12.15
C ALA A 119 -3.55 0.38 -11.56
N LYS A 120 -3.65 0.78 -10.28
CA LYS A 120 -2.62 1.56 -9.59
C LYS A 120 -1.39 0.73 -9.22
N ASP A 121 -1.56 -0.52 -8.79
CA ASP A 121 -0.43 -1.44 -8.51
C ASP A 121 0.37 -1.71 -9.78
N ARG A 122 -0.31 -1.95 -10.91
CA ARG A 122 0.37 -2.15 -12.20
C ARG A 122 1.22 -0.94 -12.59
N LYS A 123 0.68 0.27 -12.43
CA LYS A 123 1.43 1.50 -12.71
C LYS A 123 2.64 1.65 -11.77
N LEU A 124 2.42 1.51 -10.46
CA LEU A 124 3.48 1.62 -9.46
C LEU A 124 4.59 0.58 -9.69
N MET A 125 4.22 -0.66 -10.03
CA MET A 125 5.15 -1.74 -10.36
C MET A 125 5.99 -1.38 -11.59
N LEU A 126 5.34 -0.90 -12.65
CA LEU A 126 6.03 -0.53 -13.88
C LEU A 126 7.00 0.64 -13.65
N ASP A 127 6.58 1.65 -12.87
CA ASP A 127 7.42 2.81 -12.59
C ASP A 127 8.62 2.46 -11.70
N LEU A 128 8.43 1.64 -10.65
CA LEU A 128 9.52 1.15 -9.81
C LEU A 128 10.51 0.29 -10.61
N PHE A 129 10.01 -0.62 -11.44
CA PHE A 129 10.84 -1.45 -12.31
C PHE A 129 11.67 -0.60 -13.28
N ASN A 130 11.02 0.37 -13.94
CA ASN A 130 11.69 1.25 -14.89
C ASN A 130 12.73 2.14 -14.21
N LEU A 131 12.43 2.67 -13.02
CA LEU A 131 13.36 3.46 -12.23
C LEU A 131 14.63 2.65 -11.91
N GLY A 132 14.49 1.45 -11.35
CA GLY A 132 15.63 0.60 -11.02
C GLY A 132 16.45 0.20 -12.25
N ARG A 133 15.77 -0.10 -13.37
CA ARG A 133 16.43 -0.40 -14.66
C ARG A 133 17.23 0.79 -15.16
N ILE A 134 16.65 1.99 -15.19
CA ILE A 134 17.32 3.18 -15.73
C ILE A 134 18.46 3.63 -14.84
N MET A 135 18.29 3.60 -13.51
CA MET A 135 19.39 3.87 -12.59
C MET A 135 20.54 2.88 -12.77
N THR A 136 20.25 1.60 -13.02
CA THR A 136 21.31 0.62 -13.33
C THR A 136 21.97 0.89 -14.68
N LEU A 137 21.20 1.31 -15.68
CA LEU A 137 21.71 1.65 -17.02
C LEU A 137 22.59 2.90 -16.98
N SER A 138 22.20 3.93 -16.24
CA SER A 138 23.02 5.14 -16.07
C SER A 138 24.33 4.83 -15.36
N LEU A 139 24.35 3.84 -14.45
CA LEU A 139 25.61 3.37 -13.87
C LEU A 139 26.54 2.68 -14.87
N ASN A 140 26.00 1.99 -15.88
CA ASN A 140 26.80 1.27 -16.87
C ASN A 140 27.22 2.16 -18.07
N LYS A 141 26.44 3.21 -18.40
CA LYS A 141 26.68 4.10 -19.55
C LYS A 141 27.59 5.30 -19.24
N MET A 142 28.19 5.36 -18.06
CA MET A 142 29.01 6.50 -17.59
C MET A 142 30.22 6.84 -18.47
N ASN A 143 30.62 5.97 -19.40
CA ASN A 143 31.73 6.22 -20.33
C ASN A 143 31.27 6.85 -21.66
N HIS A 144 29.98 7.16 -21.82
CA HIS A 144 29.40 7.76 -23.02
C HIS A 144 28.95 9.22 -22.76
N THR A 145 28.77 9.96 -23.86
CA THR A 145 28.57 11.43 -23.92
C THR A 145 27.62 12.01 -22.86
N GLU A 146 27.94 13.22 -22.35
CA GLU A 146 27.16 13.96 -21.34
C GLU A 146 25.66 14.08 -21.69
N GLU A 147 25.35 14.29 -22.97
CA GLU A 147 23.98 14.37 -23.50
C GLU A 147 23.17 13.10 -23.21
N SER A 148 23.79 11.92 -23.26
CA SER A 148 23.12 10.66 -22.96
C SER A 148 22.83 10.46 -21.47
N LEU A 149 23.60 11.11 -20.60
CA LEU A 149 23.47 11.04 -19.14
C LEU A 149 22.39 12.00 -18.65
N GLU A 150 22.27 13.17 -19.27
CA GLU A 150 21.22 14.14 -19.01
C GLU A 150 19.82 13.59 -19.35
N GLU A 151 19.66 12.92 -20.50
CA GLU A 151 18.41 12.24 -20.85
C GLU A 151 17.99 11.17 -19.83
N LEU A 152 18.97 10.41 -19.31
CA LEU A 152 18.72 9.38 -18.30
C LEU A 152 18.27 10.02 -16.98
N ASN A 153 18.90 11.12 -16.58
CA ASN A 153 18.51 11.87 -15.39
C ASN A 153 17.08 12.41 -15.51
N ILE A 154 16.70 12.99 -16.65
CA ILE A 154 15.32 13.45 -16.89
C ILE A 154 14.31 12.30 -16.72
N LYS A 155 14.61 11.12 -17.28
CA LYS A 155 13.75 9.94 -17.12
C LYS A 155 13.65 9.50 -15.66
N ILE A 156 14.77 9.46 -14.95
CA ILE A 156 14.82 9.13 -13.52
C ILE A 156 13.90 10.06 -12.71
N TYR A 157 14.00 11.38 -12.90
CA TYR A 157 13.14 12.35 -12.21
C TYR A 157 11.67 12.19 -12.58
N SER A 158 11.36 11.91 -13.84
CA SER A 158 9.99 11.65 -14.30
C SER A 158 9.38 10.43 -13.60
N TYR A 159 10.10 9.31 -13.51
CA TYR A 159 9.63 8.14 -12.77
C TYR A 159 9.42 8.43 -11.29
N ARG A 160 10.32 9.19 -10.65
CA ARG A 160 10.12 9.62 -9.26
C ARG A 160 8.82 10.38 -9.07
N SER A 161 8.56 11.38 -9.91
CA SER A 161 7.32 12.17 -9.83
C SER A 161 6.10 11.27 -9.97
N SER A 162 6.08 10.40 -10.97
CA SER A 162 4.97 9.46 -11.20
C SER A 162 4.73 8.53 -10.02
N ILE A 163 5.80 8.03 -9.38
CA ILE A 163 5.67 7.18 -8.20
C ILE A 163 5.10 7.97 -7.01
N VAL A 164 5.61 9.17 -6.75
CA VAL A 164 5.15 10.05 -5.66
C VAL A 164 3.66 10.37 -5.84
N GLU A 165 3.24 10.73 -7.04
CA GLU A 165 1.84 10.98 -7.38
C GLU A 165 0.96 9.73 -7.17
N SER A 166 1.45 8.57 -7.61
CA SER A 166 0.74 7.30 -7.45
C SER A 166 0.56 6.97 -5.95
N ILE A 167 1.59 7.18 -5.13
CA ILE A 167 1.52 6.99 -3.68
C ILE A 167 0.53 7.95 -3.03
N HIS A 168 0.56 9.24 -3.38
CA HIS A 168 -0.41 10.22 -2.84
C HIS A 168 -1.84 9.88 -3.23
N SER A 169 -2.06 9.48 -4.48
CA SER A 169 -3.36 9.05 -4.98
C SER A 169 -3.88 7.80 -4.25
N THR A 170 -3.01 6.84 -3.94
CA THR A 170 -3.37 5.65 -3.16
C THR A 170 -3.68 6.00 -1.71
N LYS A 171 -2.89 6.87 -1.07
CA LYS A 171 -3.17 7.38 0.28
C LYS A 171 -4.55 8.02 0.35
N LYS A 172 -4.90 8.87 -0.63
CA LYS A 172 -6.22 9.53 -0.69
C LYS A 172 -7.37 8.52 -0.66
N ASN A 173 -7.24 7.40 -1.39
CA ASN A 173 -8.23 6.34 -1.37
C ASN A 173 -8.28 5.63 -0.01
N LEU A 174 -7.12 5.37 0.61
CA LEU A 174 -7.02 4.69 1.90
C LEU A 174 -7.57 5.50 3.08
N VAL A 175 -7.58 6.84 3.00
CA VAL A 175 -8.13 7.70 4.05
C VAL A 175 -9.60 7.36 4.35
N GLY A 176 -10.40 7.05 3.33
CA GLY A 176 -11.80 6.65 3.50
C GLY A 176 -11.96 5.42 4.39
N TYR A 177 -11.08 4.42 4.20
CA TYR A 177 -11.07 3.20 5.00
C TYR A 177 -10.42 3.41 6.38
N ALA A 178 -9.40 4.27 6.49
CA ALA A 178 -8.75 4.59 7.76
C ALA A 178 -9.67 5.35 8.73
N LEU A 179 -10.63 6.11 8.18
CA LEU A 179 -11.67 6.82 8.92
C LEU A 179 -12.97 6.02 9.03
N TYR A 180 -12.96 4.75 8.61
CA TYR A 180 -14.12 3.87 8.62
C TYR A 180 -14.51 3.52 10.05
N ARG A 181 -15.27 4.44 10.67
CA ARG A 181 -15.86 4.32 12.00
C ARG A 181 -17.39 4.43 11.99
N LYS A 182 -17.98 4.75 10.83
CA LYS A 182 -19.44 4.89 10.66
C LYS A 182 -20.09 3.54 10.48
#